data_AF-A0A165N042-F1
#
_entry.id   AF-A0A165N042-F1
#
_cell.length_a   1.000
_cell.length_b   1.000
_cell.length_c   1.000
_cell.angle_alpha   90.00
_cell.angle_beta   90.00
_cell.angle_gamma   90.00
#
_symmetry.space_group_name_H-M   'P 1'
#
loop_
_entity.id
_entity.type
_entity.pdbx_description
1 polymer ?
#
loop_
_entity_poly.entity_id
_entity_poly.type
_entity_poly.pdbx_seq_one_letter_code
_entity_poly.pdbx_strand_id
1 'polypeptide(L)'
;MKKYLVSLLVVTLVMCSIFFTKPKEAYAADPIVSVSLNMYIKNATALSFLPKGTYKVTESGKTLGSGKKYTVKVVKGELYLYYGSTLVSKGKTLTIKPNVVASTHLMTLYGNRTLSYLGTMKFTVESSKYIRPINSLPLEEYLKGVVPGEMDSSYHLQALKSQAIIARSYVMYKLYAKKAINDTPNIQHYTGYNKENNKTDKAIMETKGKVLTYQGNVVEAVYNASNGGYTETNQGAWPRVGAPKLPYFTAKPDTYDNKTAWTKTFSRKQISLVGKNLKKPESWWGSVVEKDKGLANVLKEKLTASNQTSKIVEITSVALPKERTEGKRLLQVGFYVTYYIKDASGKVLKNANGEAKLYGKKVTITADQFRSALGLTSKYVTGLSKTSTLFKVTGLGNGHGVGLSQTGANARAKAGLGYREILAFYYPTTILKNDKTSSIPSALQVTGTVNYEGVNIRKSPTTSSVSLGKGKLGQAVTVLGKTKEWYRIKIGSLTGYMHEEYVTVKEELAYKNGITPITSGRIQYLGSALVKEKNTIYVPLVGLSKRYAMTTKVSGSTISITSGTRKVTASLVSNTATVNGVKKTLSVRPKTINKAVYVPASFLNETGLASYYEEKAEGVLWINR
;
A
#
# COMPACT_ATOMS: atom_id res chain seq x y z
N MET A 1 -37.35 -5.14 -66.79
CA MET A 1 -36.17 -4.84 -65.94
C MET A 1 -36.53 -4.18 -64.59
N LYS A 2 -37.61 -4.61 -63.89
CA LYS A 2 -37.98 -4.07 -62.55
C LYS A 2 -38.22 -5.14 -61.47
N LYS A 3 -38.08 -6.43 -61.78
CA LYS A 3 -38.25 -7.54 -60.82
C LYS A 3 -36.95 -8.20 -60.35
N TYR A 4 -35.80 -7.85 -60.91
CA TYR A 4 -34.49 -8.39 -60.50
C TYR A 4 -33.63 -7.43 -59.65
N LEU A 5 -34.07 -6.17 -59.45
CA LEU A 5 -33.34 -5.20 -58.63
C LEU A 5 -33.71 -5.22 -57.14
N VAL A 6 -34.87 -5.80 -56.78
CA VAL A 6 -35.34 -5.83 -55.37
C VAL A 6 -34.76 -7.04 -54.62
N SER A 7 -34.53 -8.16 -55.29
CA SER A 7 -33.90 -9.34 -54.66
C SER A 7 -32.39 -9.18 -54.44
N LEU A 8 -31.71 -8.31 -55.20
CA LEU A 8 -30.29 -8.04 -55.00
C LEU A 8 -30.02 -7.10 -53.81
N LEU A 9 -30.98 -6.22 -53.48
CA LEU A 9 -30.86 -5.26 -52.38
C LEU A 9 -31.19 -5.89 -51.00
N VAL A 10 -32.08 -6.90 -50.97
CA VAL A 10 -32.41 -7.62 -49.73
C VAL A 10 -31.34 -8.67 -49.39
N VAL A 11 -30.67 -9.26 -50.38
CA VAL A 11 -29.58 -10.21 -50.14
C VAL A 11 -28.27 -9.51 -49.73
N THR A 12 -28.02 -8.26 -50.14
CA THR A 12 -26.87 -7.47 -49.64
C THR A 12 -27.09 -6.86 -48.26
N LEU A 13 -28.34 -6.60 -47.83
CA LEU A 13 -28.63 -6.11 -46.47
C LEU A 13 -28.69 -7.22 -45.41
N VAL A 14 -28.90 -8.48 -45.79
CA VAL A 14 -28.88 -9.62 -44.86
C VAL A 14 -27.49 -10.25 -44.73
N MET A 15 -26.60 -10.10 -45.73
CA MET A 15 -25.20 -10.58 -45.68
C MET A 15 -24.20 -9.60 -45.03
N CYS A 16 -24.61 -8.37 -44.67
CA CYS A 16 -23.73 -7.42 -43.96
C CYS A 16 -24.02 -7.34 -42.44
N SER A 17 -24.96 -8.16 -41.94
CA SER A 17 -25.31 -8.28 -40.52
C SER A 17 -24.63 -9.43 -39.78
N ILE A 18 -23.67 -10.11 -40.42
CA ILE A 18 -22.89 -11.19 -39.81
C ILE A 18 -21.43 -10.75 -39.76
N PHE A 19 -20.89 -10.61 -38.54
CA PHE A 19 -19.50 -10.28 -38.18
C PHE A 19 -19.06 -8.81 -38.22
N PHE A 20 -19.73 -7.95 -37.45
CA PHE A 20 -19.01 -6.99 -36.60
C PHE A 20 -19.48 -7.11 -35.15
N THR A 21 -19.37 -8.32 -34.58
CA THR A 21 -19.05 -8.36 -33.16
C THR A 21 -17.67 -7.71 -33.06
N LYS A 22 -17.59 -6.49 -32.52
CA LYS A 22 -16.31 -5.99 -31.99
C LYS A 22 -15.71 -7.18 -31.24
N PRO A 23 -14.43 -7.55 -31.46
CA PRO A 23 -13.82 -8.55 -30.61
C PRO A 23 -14.10 -8.10 -29.19
N LYS A 24 -14.89 -8.91 -28.48
CA LYS A 24 -15.08 -8.75 -27.04
C LYS A 24 -13.64 -8.85 -26.57
N GLU A 25 -13.00 -7.73 -26.26
CA GLU A 25 -11.64 -7.70 -25.74
C GLU A 25 -11.63 -8.83 -24.71
N ALA A 26 -10.82 -9.86 -24.98
CA ALA A 26 -10.78 -11.02 -24.13
C ALA A 26 -10.20 -10.51 -22.81
N TYR A 27 -11.08 -10.08 -21.91
CA TYR A 27 -10.71 -9.56 -20.62
C TYR A 27 -9.89 -10.65 -19.96
N ALA A 28 -8.65 -10.34 -19.57
CA ALA A 28 -7.88 -11.24 -18.72
C ALA A 28 -8.76 -11.73 -17.57
N ALA A 29 -8.73 -13.05 -17.32
CA ALA A 29 -9.51 -13.67 -16.26
C ALA A 29 -9.22 -12.97 -14.93
N ASP A 30 -10.26 -12.75 -14.11
CA ASP A 30 -10.08 -12.11 -12.80
C ASP A 30 -9.06 -12.92 -12.00
N PRO A 31 -8.03 -12.28 -11.41
CA PRO A 31 -6.98 -13.00 -10.70
C PRO A 31 -7.59 -13.77 -9.52
N ILE A 32 -7.06 -14.97 -9.28
CA ILE A 32 -7.49 -15.80 -8.15
C ILE A 32 -6.79 -15.32 -6.88
N VAL A 33 -7.58 -15.04 -5.85
CA VAL A 33 -7.11 -14.74 -4.50
C VAL A 33 -7.18 -16.03 -3.69
N SER A 34 -6.08 -16.42 -3.04
CA SER A 34 -6.03 -17.54 -2.10
C SER A 34 -5.80 -17.04 -0.68
N VAL A 35 -6.80 -17.24 0.18
CA VAL A 35 -6.83 -16.72 1.57
C VAL A 35 -6.69 -17.86 2.55
N SER A 36 -5.63 -17.84 3.36
CA SER A 36 -5.48 -18.75 4.50
C SER A 36 -6.43 -18.35 5.64
N LEU A 37 -7.24 -19.29 6.13
CA LEU A 37 -8.28 -19.04 7.14
C LEU A 37 -7.80 -19.45 8.54
N ASN A 38 -7.49 -18.45 9.38
CA ASN A 38 -7.01 -18.63 10.75
C ASN A 38 -7.86 -17.93 11.80
N MET A 39 -8.40 -16.75 11.49
CA MET A 39 -9.06 -15.88 12.46
C MET A 39 -10.18 -16.60 13.24
N TYR A 40 -11.03 -17.34 12.54
CA TYR A 40 -12.18 -18.05 13.14
C TYR A 40 -12.02 -19.57 13.22
N ILE A 41 -11.02 -20.14 12.55
CA ILE A 41 -10.72 -21.59 12.61
C ILE A 41 -9.78 -21.93 13.77
N LYS A 42 -8.85 -21.03 14.11
CA LYS A 42 -7.81 -21.23 15.13
C LYS A 42 -7.00 -22.51 14.89
N ASN A 43 -6.66 -23.23 15.95
CA ASN A 43 -5.83 -24.44 15.97
C ASN A 43 -6.71 -25.71 15.98
N ALA A 44 -7.53 -25.87 14.95
CA ALA A 44 -8.46 -27.01 14.85
C ALA A 44 -7.74 -28.29 14.42
N THR A 45 -7.96 -29.41 15.11
CA THR A 45 -7.50 -30.76 14.69
C THR A 45 -8.59 -31.53 13.92
N ALA A 46 -9.85 -31.10 14.05
CA ALA A 46 -11.00 -31.54 13.28
C ALA A 46 -11.84 -30.31 12.92
N LEU A 47 -12.40 -30.30 11.71
CA LEU A 47 -13.20 -29.20 11.19
C LEU A 47 -14.36 -29.73 10.35
N SER A 48 -15.58 -29.38 10.74
CA SER A 48 -16.77 -29.69 9.95
C SER A 48 -17.07 -28.60 8.93
N PHE A 49 -17.67 -29.01 7.82
CA PHE A 49 -18.19 -28.11 6.80
C PHE A 49 -19.43 -28.67 6.10
N LEU A 50 -20.17 -27.81 5.41
CA LEU A 50 -21.36 -28.15 4.65
C LEU A 50 -21.29 -27.46 3.27
N PRO A 51 -21.12 -28.20 2.17
CA PRO A 51 -21.25 -27.68 0.82
C PRO A 51 -22.73 -27.60 0.43
N LYS A 52 -23.17 -26.45 -0.07
CA LYS A 52 -24.43 -26.25 -0.78
C LYS A 52 -24.10 -26.06 -2.26
N GLY A 53 -24.72 -26.82 -3.15
CA GLY A 53 -24.34 -26.92 -4.56
C GLY A 53 -23.37 -28.08 -4.81
N THR A 54 -22.92 -28.24 -6.07
CA THR A 54 -22.10 -29.38 -6.48
C THR A 54 -20.61 -29.11 -6.26
N TYR A 55 -19.99 -29.94 -5.42
CA TYR A 55 -18.55 -29.88 -5.13
C TYR A 55 -17.88 -31.23 -5.39
N LYS A 56 -16.65 -31.21 -5.91
CA LYS A 56 -15.83 -32.40 -6.16
C LYS A 56 -14.55 -32.34 -5.32
N VAL A 57 -14.19 -33.46 -4.72
CA VAL A 57 -12.88 -33.66 -4.09
C VAL A 57 -11.89 -34.00 -5.19
N THR A 58 -10.85 -33.18 -5.35
CA THR A 58 -9.91 -33.29 -6.47
C THR A 58 -9.10 -34.58 -6.38
N GLU A 59 -8.65 -34.94 -5.18
CA GLU A 59 -7.74 -36.06 -4.93
C GLU A 59 -8.37 -37.44 -5.15
N SER A 60 -9.69 -37.58 -4.95
CA SER A 60 -10.41 -38.86 -5.16
C SER A 60 -11.39 -38.82 -6.33
N GLY A 61 -11.63 -37.65 -6.91
CA GLY A 61 -12.66 -37.44 -7.92
C GLY A 61 -14.11 -37.56 -7.40
N LYS A 62 -14.34 -37.78 -6.10
CA LYS A 62 -15.69 -37.96 -5.55
C LYS A 62 -16.46 -36.65 -5.49
N THR A 63 -17.74 -36.72 -5.87
CA THR A 63 -18.70 -35.61 -5.69
C THR A 63 -19.28 -35.64 -4.28
N LEU A 64 -19.32 -34.48 -3.63
CA LEU A 64 -19.96 -34.31 -2.33
C LEU A 64 -21.45 -34.01 -2.52
N GLY A 65 -22.29 -34.59 -1.67
CA GLY A 65 -23.72 -34.30 -1.66
C GLY A 65 -24.00 -32.90 -1.13
N SER A 66 -24.76 -32.11 -1.88
CA SER A 66 -25.23 -30.79 -1.45
C SER A 66 -26.06 -30.88 -0.17
N GLY A 67 -25.83 -29.97 0.77
CA GLY A 67 -26.52 -29.91 2.07
C GLY A 67 -26.01 -30.91 3.11
N LYS A 68 -25.09 -31.81 2.76
CA LYS A 68 -24.57 -32.83 3.68
C LYS A 68 -23.40 -32.30 4.51
N LYS A 69 -23.33 -32.64 5.80
CA LYS A 69 -22.23 -32.23 6.67
C LYS A 69 -21.07 -33.21 6.57
N TYR A 70 -19.88 -32.70 6.31
CA TYR A 70 -18.62 -33.44 6.23
C TYR A 70 -17.66 -32.98 7.32
N THR A 71 -16.68 -33.81 7.67
CA THR A 71 -15.64 -33.46 8.65
C THR A 71 -14.26 -33.85 8.13
N VAL A 72 -13.33 -32.90 8.15
CA VAL A 72 -11.90 -33.14 7.95
C VAL A 72 -11.24 -33.34 9.31
N LYS A 73 -10.36 -34.33 9.44
CA LYS A 73 -9.53 -34.58 10.64
C LYS A 73 -8.06 -34.69 10.26
N VAL A 74 -7.17 -34.22 11.13
CA VAL A 74 -5.72 -34.51 11.04
C VAL A 74 -5.42 -35.78 11.82
N VAL A 75 -4.78 -36.76 11.18
CA VAL A 75 -4.31 -37.99 11.82
C VAL A 75 -2.87 -38.22 11.37
N LYS A 76 -1.92 -38.24 12.32
CA LYS A 76 -0.48 -38.44 12.07
C LYS A 76 0.08 -37.57 10.92
N GLY A 77 -0.37 -36.32 10.83
CA GLY A 77 0.08 -35.36 9.81
C GLY A 77 -0.60 -35.47 8.44
N GLU A 78 -1.62 -36.33 8.28
CA GLU A 78 -2.44 -36.43 7.07
C GLU A 78 -3.90 -36.03 7.32
N LEU A 79 -4.59 -35.60 6.27
CA LEU A 79 -5.99 -35.22 6.33
C LEU A 79 -6.90 -36.37 5.91
N TYR A 80 -7.95 -36.59 6.68
CA TYR A 80 -9.00 -37.58 6.42
C TYR A 80 -10.36 -36.89 6.35
N LEU A 81 -11.06 -37.07 5.23
CA LEU A 81 -12.39 -36.53 4.98
C LEU A 81 -13.46 -37.57 5.22
N TYR A 82 -14.40 -37.28 6.11
CA TYR A 82 -15.50 -38.17 6.47
C TYR A 82 -16.87 -37.59 6.13
N TYR A 83 -17.79 -38.48 5.80
CA TYR A 83 -19.23 -38.26 5.84
C TYR A 83 -19.82 -39.25 6.86
N GLY A 84 -20.34 -38.75 7.99
CA GLY A 84 -20.61 -39.62 9.13
C GLY A 84 -19.35 -40.37 9.56
N SER A 85 -19.42 -41.70 9.61
CA SER A 85 -18.27 -42.59 9.86
C SER A 85 -17.53 -43.03 8.59
N THR A 86 -18.10 -42.79 7.39
CA THR A 86 -17.55 -43.26 6.12
C THR A 86 -16.40 -42.38 5.65
N LEU A 87 -15.25 -42.99 5.37
CA LEU A 87 -14.11 -42.31 4.76
C LEU A 87 -14.40 -41.98 3.29
N VAL A 88 -14.40 -40.69 2.96
CA VAL A 88 -14.62 -40.20 1.60
C VAL A 88 -13.29 -40.13 0.85
N SER A 89 -12.29 -39.48 1.43
CA SER A 89 -10.98 -39.22 0.83
C SER A 89 -9.91 -39.02 1.92
N LYS A 90 -8.63 -39.20 1.58
CA LYS A 90 -7.51 -38.84 2.47
C LYS A 90 -6.31 -38.33 1.67
N GLY A 91 -5.39 -37.64 2.33
CA GLY A 91 -4.13 -37.20 1.73
C GLY A 91 -3.45 -36.07 2.50
N LYS A 92 -2.29 -35.62 2.01
CA LYS A 92 -1.56 -34.47 2.58
C LYS A 92 -2.33 -33.15 2.41
N THR A 93 -3.13 -33.06 1.35
CA THR A 93 -4.07 -31.96 1.11
C THR A 93 -5.42 -32.54 0.68
N LEU A 94 -6.48 -31.76 0.86
CA LEU A 94 -7.80 -32.06 0.31
C LEU A 94 -8.36 -30.82 -0.36
N THR A 95 -8.64 -30.89 -1.66
CA THR A 95 -9.09 -29.76 -2.46
C THR A 95 -10.51 -29.98 -2.93
N ILE A 96 -11.44 -29.22 -2.36
CA ILE A 96 -12.87 -29.31 -2.61
C ILE A 96 -13.27 -28.16 -3.54
N LYS A 97 -13.50 -28.49 -4.81
CA LYS A 97 -13.73 -27.53 -5.89
C LYS A 97 -15.19 -27.55 -6.33
N PRO A 98 -15.88 -26.40 -6.39
CA PRO A 98 -17.20 -26.34 -6.99
C PRO A 98 -17.11 -26.44 -8.51
N ASN A 99 -18.16 -26.93 -9.16
CA ASN A 99 -18.27 -26.87 -10.62
C ASN A 99 -18.46 -25.44 -11.14
N VAL A 100 -19.01 -24.53 -10.32
CA VAL A 100 -19.17 -23.10 -10.65
C VAL A 100 -19.00 -22.23 -9.39
N VAL A 101 -18.45 -21.03 -9.56
CA VAL A 101 -18.37 -20.03 -8.48
C VAL A 101 -19.61 -19.13 -8.56
N ALA A 102 -20.61 -19.38 -7.71
CA ALA A 102 -21.87 -18.64 -7.70
C ALA A 102 -22.50 -18.65 -6.29
N SER A 103 -23.42 -17.73 -6.00
CA SER A 103 -24.13 -17.65 -4.70
C SER A 103 -24.99 -18.87 -4.37
N THR A 104 -25.29 -19.72 -5.35
CA THR A 104 -25.92 -21.03 -5.18
C THR A 104 -24.94 -22.11 -4.68
N HIS A 105 -23.64 -21.85 -4.78
CA HIS A 105 -22.54 -22.77 -4.44
C HIS A 105 -21.74 -22.22 -3.26
N LEU A 106 -22.09 -22.62 -2.04
CA LEU A 106 -21.48 -22.12 -0.81
C LEU A 106 -20.90 -23.24 0.03
N MET A 107 -19.73 -23.00 0.60
CA MET A 107 -19.14 -23.89 1.59
C MET A 107 -19.19 -23.23 2.96
N THR A 108 -20.02 -23.78 3.85
CA THR A 108 -20.12 -23.30 5.23
C THR A 108 -19.12 -24.04 6.11
N LEU A 109 -18.19 -23.33 6.74
CA LEU A 109 -17.25 -23.88 7.72
C LEU A 109 -17.75 -23.59 9.15
N TYR A 110 -17.63 -24.58 10.04
CA TYR A 110 -18.02 -24.48 11.45
C TYR A 110 -16.79 -24.32 12.35
N GLY A 111 -16.27 -23.10 12.47
CA GLY A 111 -15.21 -22.75 13.45
C GLY A 111 -15.79 -22.10 14.70
N ASN A 112 -15.00 -21.24 15.36
CA ASN A 112 -15.50 -20.37 16.44
C ASN A 112 -16.58 -19.38 15.96
N ARG A 113 -16.68 -19.20 14.64
CA ARG A 113 -17.80 -18.56 13.95
C ARG A 113 -18.16 -19.41 12.73
N THR A 114 -19.46 -19.54 12.47
CA THR A 114 -19.97 -20.17 11.25
C THR A 114 -19.96 -19.15 10.10
N LEU A 115 -19.20 -19.44 9.04
CA LEU A 115 -19.08 -18.56 7.87
C LEU A 115 -19.19 -19.37 6.58
N SER A 116 -19.79 -18.77 5.55
CA SER A 116 -19.97 -19.36 4.23
C SER A 116 -19.00 -18.75 3.23
N TYR A 117 -18.43 -19.58 2.35
CA TYR A 117 -17.41 -19.18 1.40
C TYR A 117 -17.80 -19.57 -0.03
N LEU A 118 -17.46 -18.71 -0.98
CA LEU A 118 -17.52 -19.01 -2.41
C LEU A 118 -16.22 -19.68 -2.86
N GLY A 119 -16.27 -20.36 -4.01
CA GLY A 119 -15.07 -20.86 -4.68
C GLY A 119 -14.51 -22.15 -4.10
N THR A 120 -13.23 -22.39 -4.34
CA THR A 120 -12.53 -23.63 -3.97
C THR A 120 -12.06 -23.56 -2.52
N MET A 121 -12.15 -24.67 -1.81
CA MET A 121 -11.60 -24.82 -0.46
C MET A 121 -10.52 -25.89 -0.46
N LYS A 122 -9.28 -25.52 -0.15
CA LYS A 122 -8.17 -26.45 0.04
C LYS A 122 -7.86 -26.57 1.53
N PHE A 123 -7.86 -27.78 2.06
CA PHE A 123 -7.40 -28.05 3.42
C PHE A 123 -5.95 -28.52 3.38
N THR A 124 -5.12 -27.97 4.27
CA THR A 124 -3.72 -28.36 4.48
C THR A 124 -3.45 -28.64 5.95
N VAL A 125 -2.34 -29.33 6.25
CA VAL A 125 -1.85 -29.52 7.62
C VAL A 125 -0.81 -28.46 7.96
N GLU A 126 -1.01 -27.76 9.07
CA GLU A 126 -0.11 -26.76 9.64
C GLU A 126 0.56 -27.34 10.89
N SER A 127 1.89 -27.18 10.99
CA SER A 127 2.71 -27.69 12.12
C SER A 127 2.45 -29.17 12.44
N SER A 128 2.17 -29.99 11.42
CA SER A 128 1.83 -31.42 11.51
C SER A 128 0.62 -31.76 12.40
N LYS A 129 -0.15 -30.77 12.88
CA LYS A 129 -1.17 -30.96 13.90
C LYS A 129 -2.51 -30.30 13.57
N TYR A 130 -2.49 -29.12 12.96
CA TYR A 130 -3.70 -28.32 12.80
C TYR A 130 -4.17 -28.27 11.34
N ILE A 131 -5.48 -28.16 11.14
CA ILE A 131 -6.10 -27.95 9.84
C ILE A 131 -6.02 -26.46 9.52
N ARG A 132 -5.47 -26.14 8.35
CA ARG A 132 -5.52 -24.79 7.79
C ARG A 132 -6.29 -24.81 6.47
N PRO A 133 -7.53 -24.30 6.44
CA PRO A 133 -8.26 -24.10 5.20
C PRO A 133 -7.69 -22.91 4.42
N ILE A 134 -7.67 -23.03 3.10
CA ILE A 134 -7.27 -22.00 2.15
C ILE A 134 -8.42 -21.84 1.14
N ASN A 135 -9.08 -20.70 1.17
CA ASN A 135 -10.17 -20.40 0.26
C ASN A 135 -9.64 -19.68 -0.99
N SER A 136 -9.91 -20.24 -2.18
CA SER A 136 -9.46 -19.69 -3.46
C SER A 136 -10.61 -19.35 -4.39
N LEU A 137 -10.69 -18.10 -4.82
CA LEU A 137 -11.80 -17.55 -5.61
C LEU A 137 -11.37 -16.34 -6.46
N PRO A 138 -12.12 -15.99 -7.52
CA PRO A 138 -11.85 -14.78 -8.30
C PRO A 138 -11.89 -13.52 -7.44
N LEU A 139 -11.05 -12.54 -7.78
CA LEU A 139 -10.89 -11.29 -7.04
C LEU A 139 -12.20 -10.56 -6.71
N GLU A 140 -13.10 -10.45 -7.68
CA GLU A 140 -14.38 -9.75 -7.46
C GLU A 140 -15.28 -10.50 -6.46
N GLU A 141 -15.19 -11.83 -6.40
CA GLU A 141 -15.91 -12.65 -5.42
C GLU A 141 -15.26 -12.59 -4.04
N TYR A 142 -13.92 -12.50 -3.98
CA TYR A 142 -13.19 -12.23 -2.74
C TYR A 142 -13.64 -10.91 -2.09
N LEU A 143 -13.82 -9.86 -2.88
CA LEU A 143 -14.24 -8.55 -2.36
C LEU A 143 -15.61 -8.57 -1.69
N LYS A 144 -16.51 -9.49 -2.07
CA LYS A 144 -17.82 -9.66 -1.41
C LYS A 144 -17.71 -10.14 0.02
N GLY A 145 -16.57 -10.73 0.40
CA GLY A 145 -16.27 -11.06 1.79
C GLY A 145 -15.38 -10.04 2.51
N VAL A 146 -14.76 -9.11 1.79
CA VAL A 146 -13.91 -8.07 2.39
C VAL A 146 -14.67 -6.78 2.64
N VAL A 147 -15.36 -6.24 1.63
CA VAL A 147 -16.02 -4.93 1.74
C VAL A 147 -17.00 -4.88 2.92
N PRO A 148 -17.92 -5.85 3.11
CA PRO A 148 -18.81 -5.84 4.28
C PRO A 148 -18.12 -6.24 5.60
N GLY A 149 -16.96 -6.89 5.54
CA GLY A 149 -16.13 -7.15 6.73
C GLY A 149 -15.41 -5.89 7.23
N GLU A 150 -15.05 -5.01 6.30
CA GLU A 150 -14.25 -3.81 6.58
C GLU A 150 -15.09 -2.55 6.78
N MET A 151 -16.19 -2.39 6.04
CA MET A 151 -17.05 -1.22 6.09
C MET A 151 -18.50 -1.66 6.23
N ASP A 152 -19.18 -1.08 7.22
CA ASP A 152 -20.58 -1.36 7.52
C ASP A 152 -21.46 -1.19 6.25
N SER A 153 -22.27 -2.20 5.95
CA SER A 153 -23.07 -2.27 4.73
C SER A 153 -24.16 -1.18 4.64
N SER A 154 -24.51 -0.53 5.76
CA SER A 154 -25.40 0.62 5.80
C SER A 154 -24.77 1.91 5.25
N TYR A 155 -23.44 1.98 5.19
CA TYR A 155 -22.72 3.19 4.75
C TYR A 155 -23.13 3.63 3.35
N HIS A 156 -22.91 4.91 3.05
CA HIS A 156 -23.30 5.50 1.78
C HIS A 156 -22.65 4.75 0.60
N LEU A 157 -23.39 4.57 -0.50
CA LEU A 157 -22.92 3.76 -1.63
C LEU A 157 -21.58 4.27 -2.20
N GLN A 158 -21.37 5.58 -2.23
CA GLN A 158 -20.11 6.17 -2.69
C GLN A 158 -18.92 5.81 -1.78
N ALA A 159 -19.13 5.71 -0.47
CA ALA A 159 -18.10 5.26 0.47
C ALA A 159 -17.80 3.77 0.28
N LEU A 160 -18.84 2.94 0.09
CA LEU A 160 -18.68 1.52 -0.23
C LEU A 160 -17.94 1.30 -1.56
N LYS A 161 -18.20 2.14 -2.58
CA LYS A 161 -17.45 2.15 -3.84
C LYS A 161 -15.98 2.48 -3.62
N SER A 162 -15.68 3.50 -2.80
CA SER A 162 -14.30 3.82 -2.41
C SER A 162 -13.64 2.63 -1.69
N GLN A 163 -14.33 1.98 -0.75
CA GLN A 163 -13.83 0.79 -0.04
C GLN A 163 -13.57 -0.39 -1.00
N ALA A 164 -14.46 -0.63 -1.96
CA ALA A 164 -14.28 -1.69 -2.95
C ALA A 164 -13.02 -1.45 -3.81
N ILE A 165 -12.79 -0.21 -4.26
CA ILE A 165 -11.62 0.16 -5.07
C ILE A 165 -10.31 0.01 -4.27
N ILE A 166 -10.26 0.52 -3.04
CA ILE A 166 -9.04 0.43 -2.22
C ILE A 166 -8.77 -1.01 -1.79
N ALA A 167 -9.80 -1.79 -1.45
CA ALA A 167 -9.65 -3.20 -1.10
C ALA A 167 -9.12 -4.01 -2.29
N ARG A 168 -9.66 -3.75 -3.49
CA ARG A 168 -9.16 -4.34 -4.74
C ARG A 168 -7.69 -3.97 -4.99
N SER A 169 -7.36 -2.70 -4.86
CA SER A 169 -5.99 -2.20 -5.06
C SER A 169 -5.02 -2.83 -4.06
N TYR A 170 -5.42 -2.91 -2.79
CA TYR A 170 -4.61 -3.46 -1.72
C TYR A 170 -4.31 -4.95 -1.94
N VAL A 171 -5.33 -5.79 -2.18
CA VAL A 171 -5.09 -7.22 -2.41
C VAL A 171 -4.32 -7.47 -3.71
N MET A 172 -4.57 -6.70 -4.77
CA MET A 172 -3.79 -6.76 -6.02
C MET A 172 -2.31 -6.48 -5.77
N TYR A 173 -2.01 -5.40 -5.02
CA TYR A 173 -0.64 -5.11 -4.57
C TYR A 173 -0.05 -6.25 -3.72
N LYS A 174 -0.82 -6.98 -2.92
CA LYS A 174 -0.26 -8.14 -2.19
C LYS A 174 -0.02 -9.35 -3.10
N LEU A 175 -0.94 -9.65 -4.00
CA LEU A 175 -0.85 -10.77 -4.93
C LEU A 175 0.36 -10.64 -5.84
N TYR A 176 0.50 -9.48 -6.48
CA TYR A 176 1.62 -9.24 -7.36
C TYR A 176 2.96 -9.26 -6.58
N ALA A 177 2.96 -8.88 -5.29
CA ALA A 177 4.13 -8.94 -4.40
C ALA A 177 4.43 -10.37 -3.93
N LYS A 178 3.66 -11.35 -4.41
CA LYS A 178 3.68 -12.76 -3.99
C LYS A 178 3.56 -12.91 -2.48
N LYS A 179 2.78 -12.02 -1.83
CA LYS A 179 2.53 -12.08 -0.39
C LYS A 179 1.35 -13.00 -0.11
N ALA A 180 1.51 -13.84 0.91
CA ALA A 180 0.42 -14.67 1.39
C ALA A 180 -0.73 -13.79 1.93
N ILE A 181 -1.95 -14.15 1.56
CA ILE A 181 -3.18 -13.51 2.05
C ILE A 181 -3.76 -14.38 3.17
N ASN A 182 -4.20 -13.74 4.24
CA ASN A 182 -4.89 -14.40 5.34
C ASN A 182 -6.13 -13.58 5.74
N ASP A 183 -7.00 -14.18 6.56
CA ASP A 183 -8.26 -13.60 7.02
C ASP A 183 -8.14 -12.71 8.27
N THR A 184 -6.92 -12.43 8.74
CA THR A 184 -6.71 -11.62 9.94
C THR A 184 -6.64 -10.12 9.61
N PRO A 185 -6.92 -9.24 10.58
CA PRO A 185 -6.90 -7.78 10.36
C PRO A 185 -5.54 -7.19 9.96
N ASN A 186 -4.46 -7.98 9.91
CA ASN A 186 -3.16 -7.51 9.44
C ASN A 186 -3.07 -7.41 7.90
N ILE A 187 -3.97 -8.06 7.17
CA ILE A 187 -4.14 -7.92 5.73
C ILE A 187 -5.44 -7.17 5.46
N GLN A 188 -6.57 -7.88 5.51
CA GLN A 188 -7.93 -7.36 5.40
C GLN A 188 -8.88 -8.29 6.14
N HIS A 189 -9.97 -7.76 6.67
CA HIS A 189 -11.00 -8.54 7.34
C HIS A 189 -11.86 -9.30 6.31
N TYR A 190 -11.52 -10.57 6.06
CA TYR A 190 -12.25 -11.43 5.14
C TYR A 190 -13.25 -12.31 5.91
N THR A 191 -14.55 -12.07 5.71
CA THR A 191 -15.64 -12.75 6.44
C THR A 191 -16.41 -13.79 5.62
N GLY A 192 -15.92 -14.13 4.42
CA GLY A 192 -16.67 -14.97 3.48
C GLY A 192 -17.90 -14.26 2.91
N TYR A 193 -18.76 -14.99 2.19
CA TYR A 193 -19.91 -14.43 1.47
C TYR A 193 -21.19 -14.46 2.30
N ASN A 194 -21.91 -13.33 2.34
CA ASN A 194 -23.27 -13.24 2.86
C ASN A 194 -24.19 -12.63 1.78
N LYS A 195 -25.27 -13.33 1.45
CA LYS A 195 -26.27 -12.94 0.46
C LYS A 195 -27.07 -11.67 0.82
N GLU A 196 -27.06 -11.24 2.08
CA GLU A 196 -27.82 -10.05 2.54
C GLU A 196 -27.12 -8.74 2.16
N ASN A 197 -25.86 -8.80 1.72
CA ASN A 197 -25.00 -7.65 1.46
C ASN A 197 -25.21 -7.01 0.07
N ASN A 198 -26.47 -6.81 -0.32
CA ASN A 198 -26.83 -6.31 -1.66
C ASN A 198 -26.19 -4.96 -2.01
N LYS A 199 -26.04 -4.05 -1.03
CA LYS A 199 -25.47 -2.71 -1.27
C LYS A 199 -23.96 -2.75 -1.50
N THR A 200 -23.23 -3.60 -0.77
CA THR A 200 -21.78 -3.76 -0.98
C THR A 200 -21.50 -4.52 -2.28
N ASP A 201 -22.30 -5.54 -2.61
CA ASP A 201 -22.22 -6.26 -3.88
C ASP A 201 -22.44 -5.32 -5.07
N LYS A 202 -23.43 -4.42 -4.97
CA LYS A 202 -23.64 -3.34 -5.95
C LYS A 202 -22.43 -2.42 -6.07
N ALA A 203 -21.84 -2.00 -4.94
CA ALA A 203 -20.64 -1.16 -4.95
C ALA A 203 -19.44 -1.83 -5.64
N ILE A 204 -19.23 -3.13 -5.37
CA ILE A 204 -18.18 -3.94 -5.99
C ILE A 204 -18.42 -4.03 -7.49
N MET A 205 -19.64 -4.38 -7.91
CA MET A 205 -20.03 -4.52 -9.31
C MET A 205 -19.85 -3.20 -10.09
N GLU A 206 -20.35 -2.09 -9.58
CA GLU A 206 -20.25 -0.77 -10.24
C GLU A 206 -18.80 -0.23 -10.28
N THR A 207 -17.90 -0.82 -9.49
CA THR A 207 -16.46 -0.49 -9.47
C THR A 207 -15.58 -1.62 -9.97
N LYS A 208 -16.16 -2.64 -10.62
CA LYS A 208 -15.44 -3.81 -11.14
C LYS A 208 -14.21 -3.38 -11.94
N GLY A 209 -13.06 -4.00 -11.65
CA GLY A 209 -11.79 -3.73 -12.32
C GLY A 209 -11.12 -2.37 -12.00
N LYS A 210 -11.76 -1.51 -11.19
CA LYS A 210 -11.19 -0.20 -10.84
C LYS A 210 -10.19 -0.32 -9.70
N VAL A 211 -8.97 0.18 -9.93
CA VAL A 211 -7.85 0.20 -8.98
C VAL A 211 -7.17 1.57 -8.95
N LEU A 212 -6.50 1.90 -7.85
CA LEU A 212 -5.65 3.08 -7.73
C LEU A 212 -4.23 2.75 -8.16
N THR A 213 -3.68 3.58 -9.03
CA THR A 213 -2.30 3.44 -9.52
C THR A 213 -1.47 4.70 -9.28
N TYR A 214 -0.17 4.53 -9.12
CA TYR A 214 0.81 5.62 -9.08
C TYR A 214 2.01 5.19 -9.92
N GLN A 215 2.41 6.03 -10.88
CA GLN A 215 3.45 5.70 -11.87
C GLN A 215 3.18 4.36 -12.58
N GLY A 216 1.92 4.13 -12.97
CA GLY A 216 1.50 2.90 -13.66
C GLY A 216 1.25 1.69 -12.76
N ASN A 217 1.75 1.68 -11.53
CA ASN A 217 1.68 0.54 -10.61
C ASN A 217 0.50 0.63 -9.65
N VAL A 218 -0.12 -0.50 -9.29
CA VAL A 218 -1.15 -0.52 -8.24
C VAL A 218 -0.54 -0.10 -6.91
N VAL A 219 -1.20 0.85 -6.23
CA VAL A 219 -0.74 1.29 -4.92
C VAL A 219 -1.21 0.35 -3.81
N GLU A 220 -0.40 0.21 -2.77
CA GLU A 220 -0.81 -0.40 -1.50
C GLU A 220 -1.82 0.51 -0.79
N ALA A 221 -3.08 0.52 -1.25
CA ALA A 221 -4.11 1.45 -0.80
C ALA A 221 -4.60 1.14 0.62
N VAL A 222 -3.76 1.41 1.63
CA VAL A 222 -4.08 1.22 3.06
C VAL A 222 -5.23 2.13 3.50
N TYR A 223 -5.99 1.69 4.50
CA TYR A 223 -7.15 2.37 5.03
C TYR A 223 -7.36 2.02 6.50
N ASN A 224 -8.22 2.78 7.17
CA ASN A 224 -8.46 2.67 8.60
C ASN A 224 -9.86 3.16 8.98
N ALA A 225 -10.35 2.78 10.16
CA ALA A 225 -11.69 3.14 10.60
C ALA A 225 -11.86 4.65 10.73
N SER A 226 -10.95 5.32 11.44
CA SER A 226 -10.94 6.78 11.58
C SER A 226 -9.52 7.31 11.71
N ASN A 227 -9.20 8.39 11.01
CA ASN A 227 -7.89 9.03 11.09
C ASN A 227 -7.80 10.06 12.24
N GLY A 228 -8.89 10.32 12.97
CA GLY A 228 -8.91 11.26 14.09
C GLY A 228 -8.98 12.73 13.67
N GLY A 229 -9.41 13.02 12.44
CA GLY A 229 -9.48 14.36 11.87
C GLY A 229 -8.20 14.81 11.16
N TYR A 230 -7.19 13.95 11.04
CA TYR A 230 -5.93 14.29 10.38
C TYR A 230 -5.24 13.03 9.81
N THR A 231 -5.02 13.00 8.49
CA THR A 231 -4.36 11.88 7.81
C THR A 231 -2.85 11.82 8.12
N GLU A 232 -2.23 10.67 7.87
CA GLU A 232 -0.80 10.44 8.11
C GLU A 232 -0.03 10.14 6.83
N THR A 233 1.28 10.38 6.86
CA THR A 233 2.20 9.90 5.82
C THR A 233 2.63 8.45 6.08
N ASN A 234 3.13 7.75 5.06
CA ASN A 234 3.71 6.41 5.29
C ASN A 234 4.91 6.45 6.25
N GLN A 235 5.74 7.50 6.18
CA GLN A 235 6.90 7.65 7.07
C GLN A 235 6.50 7.97 8.50
N GLY A 236 5.43 8.73 8.72
CA GLY A 236 4.92 9.03 10.06
C GLY A 236 4.30 7.80 10.74
N ALA A 237 3.56 6.99 9.98
CA ALA A 237 2.95 5.78 10.53
C ALA A 237 3.95 4.62 10.68
N TRP A 238 4.78 4.40 9.65
CA TRP A 238 5.71 3.28 9.51
C TRP A 238 7.09 3.78 9.06
N PRO A 239 7.86 4.42 9.97
CA PRO A 239 9.20 4.87 9.64
C PRO A 239 10.08 3.68 9.27
N ARG A 240 10.60 3.68 8.03
CA ARG A 240 11.56 2.69 7.54
C ARG A 240 12.76 3.42 6.96
N VAL A 241 13.95 3.07 7.45
CA VAL A 241 15.20 3.64 6.96
C VAL A 241 15.31 3.39 5.44
N GLY A 242 15.55 4.44 4.67
CA GLY A 242 15.67 4.38 3.22
C GLY A 242 14.35 4.25 2.43
N ALA A 243 13.19 4.15 3.09
CA ALA A 243 11.91 4.11 2.36
C ALA A 243 11.49 5.53 1.93
N PRO A 244 11.14 5.73 0.64
CA PRO A 244 10.72 7.04 0.17
C PRO A 244 9.38 7.45 0.77
N LYS A 245 9.20 8.76 0.92
CA LYS A 245 7.89 9.33 1.18
C LYS A 245 7.01 9.10 -0.05
N LEU A 246 5.85 8.48 0.15
CA LEU A 246 4.92 8.20 -0.94
C LEU A 246 4.02 9.43 -1.13
N PRO A 247 4.01 10.08 -2.31
CA PRO A 247 3.31 11.34 -2.50
C PRO A 247 1.78 11.21 -2.44
N TYR A 248 1.27 9.99 -2.56
CA TYR A 248 -0.14 9.66 -2.35
C TYR A 248 -0.51 9.39 -0.89
N PHE A 249 0.42 9.49 0.05
CA PHE A 249 0.16 9.47 1.49
C PHE A 249 0.57 10.78 2.12
N THR A 250 -0.34 11.75 2.06
CA THR A 250 -0.13 13.10 2.59
C THR A 250 -0.79 13.25 3.96
N ALA A 251 -0.08 13.85 4.90
CA ALA A 251 -0.66 14.28 6.17
C ALA A 251 -1.38 15.63 5.99
N LYS A 252 -2.68 15.66 6.24
CA LYS A 252 -3.52 16.87 6.13
C LYS A 252 -4.78 16.77 6.99
N PRO A 253 -5.43 17.91 7.32
CA PRO A 253 -6.72 17.90 7.99
C PRO A 253 -7.75 17.11 7.19
N ASP A 254 -8.56 16.32 7.89
CA ASP A 254 -9.74 15.65 7.36
C ASP A 254 -10.98 16.10 8.13
N THR A 255 -11.61 17.17 7.64
CA THR A 255 -12.75 17.81 8.29
C THR A 255 -14.02 16.96 8.33
N TYR A 256 -14.06 15.88 7.55
CA TYR A 256 -15.21 14.97 7.48
C TYR A 256 -15.06 13.73 8.36
N ASP A 257 -13.85 13.41 8.82
CA ASP A 257 -13.67 12.35 9.81
C ASP A 257 -14.41 12.72 11.09
N ASN A 258 -15.14 11.77 11.66
CA ASN A 258 -15.93 11.97 12.87
C ASN A 258 -15.08 12.10 14.16
N LYS A 259 -13.75 12.05 14.03
CA LYS A 259 -12.78 12.18 15.14
C LYS A 259 -13.08 11.20 16.27
N THR A 260 -13.25 9.91 15.94
CA THR A 260 -13.58 8.86 16.92
C THR A 260 -12.72 8.97 18.18
N ALA A 261 -13.31 9.41 19.29
CA ALA A 261 -12.59 9.63 20.53
C ALA A 261 -12.35 8.31 21.26
N TRP A 262 -11.24 8.24 21.99
CA TRP A 262 -10.92 7.10 22.84
C TRP A 262 -10.24 7.55 24.12
N THR A 263 -10.39 6.73 25.16
CA THR A 263 -9.80 6.94 26.49
C THR A 263 -9.21 5.64 27.00
N LYS A 264 -8.03 5.70 27.61
CA LYS A 264 -7.41 4.57 28.30
C LYS A 264 -6.83 5.01 29.64
N THR A 265 -6.92 4.14 30.64
CA THR A 265 -6.31 4.35 31.96
C THR A 265 -5.32 3.24 32.29
N PHE A 266 -4.30 3.57 33.07
CA PHE A 266 -3.37 2.61 33.67
C PHE A 266 -2.93 3.08 35.06
N SER A 267 -2.48 2.15 35.90
CA SER A 267 -2.19 2.40 37.31
C SER A 267 -0.88 3.16 37.50
N ARG A 268 -0.84 4.05 38.49
CA ARG A 268 0.41 4.60 39.01
C ARG A 268 1.20 3.52 39.76
N LYS A 269 0.60 2.99 40.83
CA LYS A 269 1.17 1.87 41.60
C LYS A 269 0.96 0.57 40.84
N GLN A 270 2.05 -0.03 40.39
CA GLN A 270 2.07 -1.26 39.61
C GLN A 270 2.05 -2.52 40.51
N ILE A 271 2.72 -2.47 41.65
CA ILE A 271 2.63 -3.52 42.68
C ILE A 271 2.31 -2.92 44.05
N SER A 272 1.65 -3.68 44.91
CA SER A 272 1.46 -3.32 46.31
C SER A 272 2.57 -3.91 47.16
N LEU A 273 3.17 -3.07 48.02
CA LEU A 273 4.17 -3.48 49.00
C LEU A 273 3.59 -3.66 50.41
N VAL A 274 2.29 -3.42 50.59
CA VAL A 274 1.62 -3.60 51.88
C VAL A 274 1.75 -5.06 52.32
N GLY A 275 2.24 -5.26 53.55
CA GLY A 275 2.47 -6.59 54.13
C GLY A 275 3.64 -7.37 53.51
N LYS A 276 4.47 -6.75 52.67
CA LYS A 276 5.64 -7.42 52.06
C LYS A 276 6.89 -7.17 52.89
N ASN A 277 7.58 -8.26 53.26
CA ASN A 277 8.86 -8.16 53.95
C ASN A 277 9.96 -7.76 52.94
N LEU A 278 10.43 -6.52 53.00
CA LEU A 278 11.45 -6.00 52.09
C LEU A 278 12.85 -6.55 52.39
N LYS A 279 13.09 -7.12 53.58
CA LYS A 279 14.32 -7.85 53.91
C LYS A 279 14.34 -9.27 53.32
N LYS A 280 13.18 -9.85 52.98
CA LYS A 280 13.03 -11.18 52.35
C LYS A 280 12.23 -11.10 51.03
N PRO A 281 12.69 -10.34 50.02
CA PRO A 281 11.94 -10.10 48.79
C PRO A 281 11.67 -11.34 47.93
N GLU A 282 12.50 -12.37 48.06
CA GLU A 282 12.37 -13.64 47.36
C GLU A 282 11.04 -14.35 47.69
N SER A 283 10.52 -14.16 48.90
CA SER A 283 9.27 -14.77 49.38
C SER A 283 8.02 -14.32 48.62
N TRP A 284 8.06 -13.15 47.98
CA TRP A 284 6.92 -12.59 47.26
C TRP A 284 7.22 -12.24 45.81
N TRP A 285 8.48 -12.33 45.38
CA TRP A 285 8.86 -12.00 44.00
C TRP A 285 8.09 -12.82 42.96
N GLY A 286 7.92 -14.12 43.18
CA GLY A 286 7.21 -14.99 42.22
C GLY A 286 5.71 -14.71 42.13
N SER A 287 5.07 -14.31 43.24
CA SER A 287 3.61 -14.19 43.35
C SER A 287 3.07 -12.80 43.01
N VAL A 288 3.92 -11.77 43.10
CA VAL A 288 3.52 -10.39 42.80
C VAL A 288 3.62 -10.12 41.29
N VAL A 289 2.56 -9.61 40.68
CA VAL A 289 2.53 -9.24 39.26
C VAL A 289 2.08 -7.79 39.12
N GLU A 290 2.71 -7.04 38.21
CA GLU A 290 2.30 -5.68 37.88
C GLU A 290 0.86 -5.63 37.36
N LYS A 291 0.11 -4.61 37.79
CA LYS A 291 -1.27 -4.38 37.33
C LYS A 291 -1.37 -4.23 35.82
N ASP A 292 -0.51 -3.41 35.22
CA ASP A 292 -0.52 -3.12 33.78
C ASP A 292 0.54 -3.95 33.06
N LYS A 293 0.36 -5.28 33.05
CA LYS A 293 1.36 -6.28 32.58
C LYS A 293 1.99 -5.93 31.23
N GLY A 294 1.17 -5.54 30.24
CA GLY A 294 1.65 -5.21 28.90
C GLY A 294 2.61 -4.02 28.89
N LEU A 295 2.27 -2.95 29.61
CA LEU A 295 3.14 -1.78 29.76
C LEU A 295 4.37 -2.10 30.61
N ALA A 296 4.19 -2.82 31.72
CA ALA A 296 5.29 -3.21 32.58
C ALA A 296 6.35 -4.02 31.83
N ASN A 297 5.95 -4.99 31.01
CA ASN A 297 6.88 -5.80 30.21
C ASN A 297 7.76 -4.95 29.30
N VAL A 298 7.15 -4.05 28.52
CA VAL A 298 7.88 -3.14 27.62
C VAL A 298 8.84 -2.23 28.38
N LEU A 299 8.43 -1.70 29.53
CA LEU A 299 9.28 -0.82 30.33
C LEU A 299 10.48 -1.58 30.92
N LYS A 300 10.28 -2.81 31.42
CA LYS A 300 11.34 -3.65 32.01
C LYS A 300 12.48 -3.92 31.03
N GLU A 301 12.19 -4.11 29.74
CA GLU A 301 13.20 -4.25 28.69
C GLU A 301 14.17 -3.05 28.60
N LYS A 302 13.79 -1.88 29.12
CA LYS A 302 14.62 -0.66 29.17
C LYS A 302 15.29 -0.42 30.53
N LEU A 303 14.90 -1.16 31.56
CA LEU A 303 15.36 -0.95 32.93
C LEU A 303 16.62 -1.75 33.26
N THR A 304 16.69 -3.00 32.81
CA THR A 304 17.71 -3.97 33.25
C THR A 304 18.44 -4.60 32.06
N ALA A 305 19.62 -5.18 32.34
CA ALA A 305 20.34 -6.02 31.37
C ALA A 305 19.55 -7.32 31.07
N SER A 306 19.89 -8.02 29.98
CA SER A 306 19.18 -9.22 29.51
C SER A 306 19.19 -10.39 30.51
N ASN A 307 20.20 -10.47 31.37
CA ASN A 307 20.35 -11.48 32.41
C ASN A 307 19.77 -11.07 33.76
N GLN A 308 19.11 -9.91 33.85
CA GLN A 308 18.51 -9.38 35.07
C GLN A 308 16.99 -9.33 34.93
N THR A 309 16.29 -9.35 36.05
CA THR A 309 14.83 -9.14 36.07
C THR A 309 14.45 -7.99 37.00
N SER A 310 13.33 -7.35 36.73
CA SER A 310 12.84 -6.23 37.53
C SER A 310 11.36 -6.34 37.88
N LYS A 311 10.99 -5.67 38.97
CA LYS A 311 9.59 -5.39 39.32
C LYS A 311 9.35 -3.89 39.44
N ILE A 312 8.40 -3.39 38.67
CA ILE A 312 8.05 -1.97 38.69
C ILE A 312 7.10 -1.74 39.86
N VAL A 313 7.47 -0.82 40.75
CA VAL A 313 6.69 -0.43 41.92
C VAL A 313 5.69 0.65 41.56
N GLU A 314 6.16 1.76 41.01
CA GLU A 314 5.33 2.88 40.62
C GLU A 314 5.81 3.51 39.31
N ILE A 315 4.85 3.93 38.48
CA ILE A 315 5.05 4.89 37.41
C ILE A 315 4.76 6.27 38.01
N THR A 316 5.82 7.07 38.22
CA THR A 316 5.73 8.34 38.95
C THR A 316 5.25 9.48 38.05
N SER A 317 5.72 9.49 36.80
CA SER A 317 5.36 10.49 35.79
C SER A 317 5.35 9.90 34.39
N VAL A 318 4.51 10.47 33.52
CA VAL A 318 4.48 10.19 32.09
C VAL A 318 4.63 11.51 31.34
N ALA A 319 5.51 11.54 30.35
CA ALA A 319 5.80 12.70 29.55
C ALA A 319 5.44 12.42 28.09
N LEU A 320 4.54 13.21 27.53
CA LEU A 320 4.28 13.26 26.11
C LEU A 320 5.17 14.34 25.52
N PRO A 321 6.12 14.01 24.61
CA PRO A 321 6.94 15.01 23.93
C PRO A 321 6.08 16.07 23.23
N LYS A 322 6.64 17.20 22.79
CA LYS A 322 5.92 18.14 21.90
C LYS A 322 5.96 17.70 20.44
N GLU A 323 7.07 17.08 20.02
CA GLU A 323 7.25 16.60 18.65
C GLU A 323 6.23 15.53 18.27
N ARG A 324 5.71 15.65 17.05
CA ARG A 324 4.72 14.76 16.47
C ARG A 324 5.14 14.41 15.04
N THR A 325 4.57 13.35 14.50
CA THR A 325 4.56 13.13 13.05
C THR A 325 3.85 14.29 12.34
N GLU A 326 4.02 14.39 11.03
CA GLU A 326 3.26 15.35 10.21
C GLU A 326 1.74 15.20 10.42
N GLY A 327 1.26 13.97 10.59
CA GLY A 327 -0.14 13.66 10.89
C GLY A 327 -0.53 13.75 12.37
N LYS A 328 0.27 14.40 13.20
CA LYS A 328 -0.02 14.72 14.62
C LYS A 328 -0.03 13.52 15.58
N ARG A 329 0.57 12.39 15.20
CA ARG A 329 0.72 11.19 16.04
C ARG A 329 1.97 11.27 16.92
N LEU A 330 1.92 10.61 18.07
CA LEU A 330 3.10 10.46 18.93
C LEU A 330 4.18 9.66 18.23
N LEU A 331 5.44 10.03 18.48
CA LEU A 331 6.63 9.28 18.09
C LEU A 331 7.10 8.37 19.23
N GLN A 332 7.10 8.90 20.45
CA GLN A 332 7.60 8.23 21.66
C GLN A 332 6.92 8.77 22.92
N VAL A 333 7.07 8.06 24.04
CA VAL A 333 6.55 8.43 25.35
C VAL A 333 7.63 8.21 26.40
N GLY A 334 7.84 9.22 27.25
CA GLY A 334 8.77 9.15 28.38
C GLY A 334 8.06 8.75 29.67
N PHE A 335 8.72 7.97 30.50
CA PHE A 335 8.26 7.54 31.82
C PHE A 335 9.36 7.78 32.85
N TYR A 336 8.97 8.12 34.07
CA TYR A 336 9.82 7.92 35.24
C TYR A 336 9.21 6.81 36.09
N VAL A 337 10.00 5.79 36.39
CA VAL A 337 9.53 4.61 37.12
C VAL A 337 10.44 4.28 38.28
N THR A 338 9.84 3.78 39.36
CA THR A 338 10.57 3.18 40.48
C THR A 338 10.43 1.66 40.44
N TYR A 339 11.51 0.95 40.76
CA TYR A 339 11.58 -0.49 40.54
C TYR A 339 12.62 -1.20 41.42
N TYR A 340 12.45 -2.50 41.59
CA TYR A 340 13.44 -3.40 42.19
C TYR A 340 14.14 -4.22 41.10
N ILE A 341 15.38 -4.66 41.39
CA ILE A 341 16.20 -5.48 40.49
C ILE A 341 16.55 -6.80 41.18
N LYS A 342 16.46 -7.88 40.42
CA LYS A 342 17.02 -9.20 40.72
C LYS A 342 18.18 -9.45 39.74
N ASP A 343 19.35 -9.69 40.28
CA ASP A 343 20.59 -9.86 39.50
C ASP A 343 20.64 -11.20 38.75
N ALA A 344 21.74 -11.43 38.03
CA ALA A 344 21.93 -12.64 37.23
C ALA A 344 22.04 -13.92 38.05
N SER A 345 22.40 -13.83 39.34
CA SER A 345 22.40 -14.97 40.27
C SER A 345 21.01 -15.31 40.79
N GLY A 346 20.01 -14.48 40.48
CA GLY A 346 18.67 -14.64 41.01
C GLY A 346 18.50 -14.08 42.42
N LYS A 347 19.34 -13.14 42.86
CA LYS A 347 19.20 -12.47 44.16
C LYS A 347 18.69 -11.05 43.99
N VAL A 348 17.79 -10.60 44.87
CA VAL A 348 17.31 -9.21 44.84
C VAL A 348 18.38 -8.29 45.43
N LEU A 349 18.68 -7.19 44.74
CA LEU A 349 19.67 -6.22 45.21
C LEU A 349 19.15 -5.47 46.43
N LYS A 350 20.02 -5.30 47.44
CA LYS A 350 19.67 -4.72 48.75
C LYS A 350 20.35 -3.38 49.00
N ASN A 351 19.74 -2.55 49.86
CA ASN A 351 20.32 -1.31 50.38
C ASN A 351 21.18 -1.60 51.62
N ALA A 352 21.78 -0.57 52.22
CA ALA A 352 22.61 -0.70 53.43
C ALA A 352 21.85 -1.32 54.61
N ASN A 353 20.53 -1.17 54.66
CA ASN A 353 19.67 -1.71 55.73
C ASN A 353 19.24 -3.18 55.48
N GLY A 354 19.73 -3.81 54.42
CA GLY A 354 19.41 -5.19 54.05
C GLY A 354 18.03 -5.39 53.42
N GLU A 355 17.35 -4.30 53.07
CA GLU A 355 16.05 -4.30 52.38
C GLU A 355 16.23 -4.22 50.86
N ALA A 356 15.23 -4.67 50.10
CA ALA A 356 15.21 -4.51 48.65
C ALA A 356 15.47 -3.04 48.25
N LYS A 357 16.51 -2.81 47.44
CA LYS A 357 16.94 -1.47 47.04
C LYS A 357 16.04 -0.93 45.94
N LEU A 358 15.34 0.17 46.22
CA LEU A 358 14.49 0.84 45.24
C LEU A 358 15.33 1.72 44.31
N TYR A 359 15.15 1.54 43.01
CA TYR A 359 15.78 2.34 41.96
C TYR A 359 14.76 3.27 41.31
N GLY A 360 15.22 4.36 40.70
CA GLY A 360 14.42 5.27 39.90
C GLY A 360 15.09 5.57 38.57
N LYS A 361 14.38 5.46 37.44
CA LYS A 361 14.95 5.67 36.10
C LYS A 361 13.96 6.32 35.14
N LYS A 362 14.47 7.24 34.31
CA LYS A 362 13.78 7.73 33.11
C LYS A 362 13.91 6.69 32.00
N VAL A 363 12.80 6.31 31.40
CA VAL A 363 12.77 5.40 30.25
C VAL A 363 11.89 5.98 29.14
N THR A 364 12.29 5.74 27.90
CA THR A 364 11.52 6.15 26.72
C THR A 364 11.19 4.92 25.90
N ILE A 365 9.94 4.82 25.47
CA ILE A 365 9.45 3.77 24.57
C ILE A 365 8.82 4.41 23.33
N THR A 366 8.77 3.67 22.23
CA THR A 366 8.14 4.18 21.01
C THR A 366 6.61 4.28 21.19
N ALA A 367 5.97 5.13 20.41
CA ALA A 367 4.52 5.24 20.43
C ALA A 367 3.81 3.95 19.98
N ASP A 368 4.45 3.13 19.13
CA ASP A 368 3.92 1.81 18.74
C ASP A 368 3.97 0.82 19.91
N GLN A 369 5.07 0.81 20.66
CA GLN A 369 5.16 0.02 21.90
C GLN A 369 4.10 0.48 22.91
N PHE A 370 3.93 1.79 23.08
CA PHE A 370 2.92 2.34 23.98
C PHE A 370 1.49 1.98 23.57
N ARG A 371 1.17 2.14 22.27
CA ARG A 371 -0.11 1.74 21.69
C ARG A 371 -0.41 0.28 21.91
N SER A 372 0.54 -0.60 21.61
CA SER A 372 0.38 -2.04 21.77
C SER A 372 0.24 -2.45 23.23
N ALA A 373 1.07 -1.90 24.11
CA ALA A 373 1.10 -2.24 25.54
C ALA A 373 -0.22 -1.93 26.26
N LEU A 374 -0.90 -0.85 25.87
CA LEU A 374 -2.16 -0.41 26.48
C LEU A 374 -3.40 -0.74 25.63
N GLY A 375 -3.22 -1.28 24.43
CA GLY A 375 -4.31 -1.52 23.47
C GLY A 375 -5.00 -0.24 23.03
N LEU A 376 -4.24 0.81 22.70
CA LEU A 376 -4.79 2.07 22.19
C LEU A 376 -5.27 1.89 20.74
N THR A 377 -6.39 2.51 20.39
CA THR A 377 -6.94 2.40 19.03
C THR A 377 -6.09 3.14 18.00
N SER A 378 -5.36 4.20 18.39
CA SER A 378 -4.44 4.95 17.52
C SER A 378 -3.23 5.52 18.29
N LYS A 379 -2.26 6.10 17.56
CA LYS A 379 -1.15 6.90 18.12
C LYS A 379 -1.47 8.39 18.27
N TYR A 380 -2.68 8.81 17.90
CA TYR A 380 -3.08 10.22 17.95
C TYR A 380 -3.60 10.56 19.35
N VAL A 381 -2.66 10.75 20.27
CA VAL A 381 -2.92 11.16 21.65
C VAL A 381 -3.11 12.67 21.71
N THR A 382 -4.20 13.10 22.34
CA THR A 382 -4.55 14.51 22.52
C THR A 382 -4.46 14.97 23.96
N GLY A 383 -4.46 14.05 24.94
CA GLY A 383 -4.42 14.41 26.35
C GLY A 383 -3.79 13.36 27.25
N LEU A 384 -3.22 13.85 28.34
CA LEU A 384 -2.75 13.07 29.48
C LEU A 384 -3.19 13.81 30.74
N SER A 385 -3.83 13.09 31.65
CA SER A 385 -4.19 13.57 32.99
C SER A 385 -3.82 12.50 34.02
N LYS A 386 -3.65 12.93 35.27
CA LYS A 386 -3.20 12.08 36.38
C LYS A 386 -4.12 12.29 37.57
N THR A 387 -4.45 11.21 38.26
CA THR A 387 -5.09 11.24 39.58
C THR A 387 -4.11 10.73 40.65
N SER A 388 -4.56 10.61 41.90
CA SER A 388 -3.77 9.98 42.97
C SER A 388 -3.40 8.52 42.65
N THR A 389 -4.20 7.82 41.83
CA THR A 389 -4.05 6.37 41.58
C THR A 389 -3.80 5.99 40.13
N LEU A 390 -4.22 6.81 39.15
CA LEU A 390 -4.24 6.46 37.73
C LEU A 390 -3.58 7.54 36.86
N PHE A 391 -3.11 7.12 35.69
CA PHE A 391 -2.97 7.98 34.52
C PHE A 391 -4.14 7.73 33.57
N LYS A 392 -4.69 8.80 33.00
CA LYS A 392 -5.71 8.78 31.96
C LYS A 392 -5.15 9.43 30.70
N VAL A 393 -5.15 8.67 29.61
CA VAL A 393 -4.71 9.10 28.28
C VAL A 393 -5.93 9.17 27.37
N THR A 394 -6.05 10.26 26.62
CA THR A 394 -7.12 10.47 25.66
C THR A 394 -6.54 10.71 24.27
N GLY A 395 -7.31 10.33 23.26
CA GLY A 395 -6.91 10.55 21.88
C GLY A 395 -8.06 10.38 20.91
N LEU A 396 -7.74 10.49 19.63
CA LEU A 396 -8.68 10.43 18.51
C LEU A 396 -8.27 9.35 17.50
N GLY A 397 -9.21 8.91 16.68
CA GLY A 397 -9.00 7.97 15.60
C GLY A 397 -8.96 6.50 16.03
N ASN A 398 -9.04 5.63 15.03
CA ASN A 398 -8.97 4.19 15.17
C ASN A 398 -8.23 3.60 13.96
N GLY A 399 -6.98 3.21 14.17
CA GLY A 399 -6.07 2.70 13.16
C GLY A 399 -4.81 3.55 12.98
N HIS A 400 -4.12 3.34 11.86
CA HIS A 400 -2.80 3.92 11.60
C HIS A 400 -2.85 5.34 11.02
N GLY A 401 -3.99 5.79 10.48
CA GLY A 401 -4.18 7.15 9.97
C GLY A 401 -3.77 7.42 8.53
N VAL A 402 -3.15 6.46 7.86
CA VAL A 402 -2.66 6.59 6.48
C VAL A 402 -3.77 6.20 5.51
N GLY A 403 -3.93 6.94 4.42
CA GLY A 403 -4.93 6.65 3.39
C GLY A 403 -6.36 6.92 3.85
N LEU A 404 -7.31 6.09 3.39
CA LEU A 404 -8.74 6.34 3.58
C LEU A 404 -9.19 6.15 5.04
N SER A 405 -9.86 7.17 5.58
CA SER A 405 -10.72 7.03 6.76
C SER A 405 -12.10 6.54 6.32
N GLN A 406 -12.57 5.42 6.89
CA GLN A 406 -13.88 4.85 6.57
C GLN A 406 -15.01 5.75 7.04
N THR A 407 -14.93 6.29 8.26
CA THR A 407 -15.94 7.24 8.76
C THR A 407 -15.91 8.55 7.99
N GLY A 408 -14.73 9.06 7.66
CA GLY A 408 -14.59 10.28 6.84
C GLY A 408 -15.08 10.09 5.41
N ALA A 409 -14.83 8.93 4.79
CA ALA A 409 -15.37 8.60 3.47
C ALA A 409 -16.91 8.57 3.47
N ASN A 410 -17.51 7.96 4.50
CA ASN A 410 -18.97 7.95 4.67
C ASN A 410 -19.55 9.35 4.85
N ALA A 411 -18.91 10.19 5.66
CA ALA A 411 -19.34 11.57 5.88
C ALA A 411 -19.23 12.42 4.61
N ARG A 412 -18.12 12.30 3.85
CA ARG A 412 -17.97 12.96 2.54
C ARG A 412 -19.05 12.52 1.56
N ALA A 413 -19.31 11.22 1.51
CA ALA A 413 -20.32 10.64 0.66
C ALA A 413 -21.73 11.14 1.01
N LYS A 414 -22.06 11.27 2.30
CA LYS A 414 -23.31 11.88 2.78
C LYS A 414 -23.42 13.36 2.45
N ALA A 415 -22.30 14.07 2.32
CA ALA A 415 -22.25 15.45 1.87
C ALA A 415 -22.24 15.61 0.33
N GLY A 416 -22.55 14.55 -0.41
CA GLY A 416 -22.73 14.59 -1.87
C GLY A 416 -21.50 14.27 -2.70
N LEU A 417 -20.33 14.03 -2.09
CA LEU A 417 -19.11 13.72 -2.84
C LEU A 417 -19.17 12.31 -3.46
N GLY A 418 -18.77 12.21 -4.71
CA GLY A 418 -18.61 10.94 -5.41
C GLY A 418 -17.34 10.19 -4.99
N TYR A 419 -17.32 8.87 -5.25
CA TYR A 419 -16.19 8.01 -4.87
C TYR A 419 -14.84 8.48 -5.47
N ARG A 420 -14.85 9.15 -6.64
CA ARG A 420 -13.64 9.70 -7.27
C ARG A 420 -13.03 10.83 -6.44
N GLU A 421 -13.86 11.75 -5.94
CA GLU A 421 -13.44 12.87 -5.11
C GLU A 421 -12.97 12.40 -3.74
N ILE A 422 -13.67 11.42 -3.16
CA ILE A 422 -13.28 10.76 -1.90
C ILE A 422 -11.87 10.15 -2.05
N LEU A 423 -11.64 9.36 -3.11
CA LEU A 423 -10.34 8.73 -3.33
C LEU A 423 -9.24 9.75 -3.67
N ALA A 424 -9.54 10.79 -4.45
CA ALA A 424 -8.58 11.87 -4.75
C ALA A 424 -8.16 12.64 -3.48
N PHE A 425 -9.06 12.76 -2.51
CA PHE A 425 -8.71 13.34 -1.21
C PHE A 425 -7.74 12.43 -0.44
N TYR A 426 -8.02 11.13 -0.29
CA TYR A 426 -7.19 10.26 0.55
C TYR A 426 -5.90 9.76 -0.12
N TYR A 427 -5.89 9.66 -1.45
CA TYR A 427 -4.77 9.17 -2.25
C TYR A 427 -4.45 10.17 -3.37
N PRO A 428 -4.03 11.41 -3.04
CA PRO A 428 -3.70 12.42 -4.04
C PRO A 428 -2.60 11.89 -4.97
N THR A 429 -2.48 12.41 -6.19
CA THR A 429 -1.49 11.97 -7.21
C THR A 429 -1.68 10.54 -7.74
N THR A 430 -2.59 9.74 -7.17
CA THR A 430 -2.97 8.46 -7.79
C THR A 430 -3.94 8.67 -8.95
N ILE A 431 -3.91 7.72 -9.89
CA ILE A 431 -4.81 7.66 -11.02
C ILE A 431 -5.73 6.46 -10.82
N LEU A 432 -7.03 6.72 -10.88
CA LEU A 432 -8.02 5.65 -10.92
C LEU A 432 -8.02 5.04 -12.33
N LYS A 433 -7.53 3.80 -12.44
CA LYS A 433 -7.54 3.03 -13.69
C LYS A 433 -8.59 1.93 -13.65
N ASN A 434 -9.04 1.53 -14.83
CA ASN A 434 -9.81 0.31 -15.04
C ASN A 434 -8.82 -0.73 -15.58
N ASP A 435 -8.11 -1.42 -14.70
CA ASP A 435 -6.95 -2.21 -15.11
C ASP A 435 -6.79 -3.45 -14.21
N LYS A 436 -6.89 -4.63 -14.83
CA LYS A 436 -6.69 -5.94 -14.18
C LYS A 436 -5.23 -6.42 -14.28
N THR A 437 -4.37 -5.66 -14.95
CA THR A 437 -3.03 -6.07 -15.38
C THR A 437 -1.90 -5.20 -14.82
N SER A 438 -2.21 -4.18 -14.03
CA SER A 438 -1.21 -3.26 -13.47
C SER A 438 -0.22 -3.98 -12.54
N SER A 439 1.03 -4.12 -12.96
CA SER A 439 2.09 -4.82 -12.23
C SER A 439 2.51 -4.17 -10.89
N ILE A 440 3.12 -5.02 -10.04
CA ILE A 440 4.33 -4.73 -9.25
C ILE A 440 4.97 -3.35 -9.28
N PRO A 441 5.11 -2.56 -8.19
CA PRO A 441 6.37 -1.88 -7.98
C PRO A 441 7.49 -2.92 -7.85
N SER A 442 7.97 -3.44 -8.98
CA SER A 442 9.34 -3.96 -9.03
C SER A 442 10.17 -2.86 -8.42
N ALA A 443 10.96 -3.16 -7.39
CA ALA A 443 12.10 -2.30 -7.08
C ALA A 443 12.76 -2.01 -8.42
N LEU A 444 12.76 -0.75 -8.89
CA LEU A 444 13.03 -0.37 -10.29
C LEU A 444 14.06 -1.31 -10.89
N GLN A 445 13.62 -2.29 -11.68
CA GLN A 445 14.55 -3.12 -12.42
C GLN A 445 14.79 -2.35 -13.70
N VAL A 446 15.89 -1.61 -13.71
CA VAL A 446 16.43 -1.02 -14.93
C VAL A 446 16.74 -2.21 -15.84
N THR A 447 16.03 -2.34 -16.96
CA THR A 447 16.30 -3.42 -17.92
C THR A 447 16.98 -2.84 -19.14
N GLY A 448 17.77 -3.65 -19.83
CA GLY A 448 18.37 -3.24 -21.09
C GLY A 448 18.50 -4.40 -22.06
N THR A 449 19.03 -4.10 -23.23
CA THR A 449 19.38 -5.06 -24.26
C THR A 449 20.85 -4.93 -24.58
N VAL A 450 21.55 -6.05 -24.70
CA VAL A 450 22.93 -6.04 -25.16
C VAL A 450 22.98 -5.59 -26.62
N ASN A 451 23.84 -4.63 -26.94
CA ASN A 451 23.90 -3.97 -28.24
C ASN A 451 24.80 -4.67 -29.27
N TYR A 452 25.58 -5.68 -28.85
CA TYR A 452 26.57 -6.36 -29.69
C TYR A 452 26.68 -7.86 -29.35
N GLU A 453 27.09 -8.67 -30.31
CA GLU A 453 27.32 -10.10 -30.12
C GLU A 453 28.68 -10.37 -29.45
N GLY A 454 28.73 -11.31 -28.51
CA GLY A 454 29.99 -11.79 -27.93
C GLY A 454 30.63 -10.88 -26.87
N VAL A 455 29.89 -9.91 -26.32
CA VAL A 455 30.41 -8.95 -25.33
C VAL A 455 30.72 -9.62 -24.00
N ASN A 456 31.92 -9.39 -23.44
CA ASN A 456 32.33 -10.00 -22.18
C ASN A 456 31.50 -9.50 -20.99
N ILE A 457 30.97 -10.44 -20.20
CA ILE A 457 30.40 -10.22 -18.88
C ILE A 457 31.53 -10.44 -17.88
N ARG A 458 32.06 -9.38 -17.27
CA ARG A 458 33.30 -9.44 -16.48
C ARG A 458 33.02 -9.59 -14.98
N LYS A 459 33.99 -10.16 -14.24
CA LYS A 459 33.90 -10.32 -12.79
C LYS A 459 33.98 -8.99 -12.03
N SER A 460 34.70 -8.00 -12.58
CA SER A 460 34.88 -6.65 -12.05
C SER A 460 34.70 -5.60 -13.16
N PRO A 461 34.40 -4.32 -12.85
CA PRO A 461 34.15 -3.25 -13.82
C PRO A 461 35.46 -2.69 -14.43
N THR A 462 36.27 -3.56 -15.04
CA THR A 462 37.51 -3.22 -15.74
C THR A 462 37.70 -4.14 -16.93
N THR A 463 38.37 -3.67 -18.00
CA THR A 463 38.66 -4.48 -19.20
C THR A 463 39.67 -5.61 -18.95
N SER A 464 40.49 -5.49 -17.90
CA SER A 464 41.47 -6.51 -17.48
C SER A 464 40.87 -7.65 -16.65
N SER A 465 39.61 -7.54 -16.22
CA SER A 465 38.96 -8.55 -15.38
C SER A 465 38.56 -9.80 -16.18
N VAL A 466 38.65 -10.96 -15.53
CA VAL A 466 38.24 -12.25 -16.09
C VAL A 466 36.79 -12.22 -16.59
N SER A 467 36.56 -12.80 -17.77
CA SER A 467 35.23 -12.95 -18.35
C SER A 467 34.51 -14.13 -17.70
N LEU A 468 33.31 -13.90 -17.17
CA LEU A 468 32.41 -14.90 -16.59
C LEU A 468 31.49 -15.54 -17.64
N GLY A 469 31.47 -14.98 -18.86
CA GLY A 469 30.62 -15.39 -19.96
C GLY A 469 30.49 -14.28 -21.01
N LYS A 470 29.74 -14.54 -22.09
CA LYS A 470 29.49 -13.57 -23.16
C LYS A 470 28.00 -13.26 -23.30
N GLY A 471 27.67 -11.99 -23.50
CA GLY A 471 26.33 -11.52 -23.88
C GLY A 471 26.13 -11.57 -25.40
N LYS A 472 24.88 -11.77 -25.83
CA LYS A 472 24.47 -11.85 -27.24
C LYS A 472 23.70 -10.61 -27.67
N LEU A 473 23.75 -10.24 -28.94
CA LEU A 473 23.00 -9.10 -29.49
C LEU A 473 21.50 -9.26 -29.20
N GLY A 474 20.88 -8.18 -28.70
CA GLY A 474 19.45 -8.15 -28.35
C GLY A 474 19.12 -8.90 -27.06
N GLN A 475 20.08 -9.54 -26.40
CA GLN A 475 19.83 -10.29 -25.17
C GLN A 475 19.38 -9.35 -24.05
N ALA A 476 18.26 -9.69 -23.42
CA ALA A 476 17.73 -8.92 -22.30
C ALA A 476 18.64 -9.05 -21.07
N VAL A 477 18.91 -7.92 -20.43
CA VAL A 477 19.66 -7.82 -19.18
C VAL A 477 18.86 -7.10 -18.11
N THR A 478 19.07 -7.47 -16.85
CA THR A 478 18.69 -6.63 -15.71
C THR A 478 19.91 -5.85 -15.26
N VAL A 479 19.85 -4.52 -15.27
CA VAL A 479 20.87 -3.63 -14.71
C VAL A 479 20.65 -3.51 -13.20
N LEU A 480 21.59 -4.04 -12.42
CA LEU A 480 21.60 -4.08 -10.96
C LEU A 480 22.33 -2.88 -10.33
N GLY A 481 23.04 -2.09 -11.14
CA GLY A 481 23.79 -0.90 -10.71
C GLY A 481 24.74 -0.40 -11.81
N LYS A 482 25.36 0.76 -11.62
CA LYS A 482 26.39 1.32 -12.52
C LYS A 482 27.60 1.77 -11.68
N THR A 483 28.80 1.45 -12.15
CA THR A 483 30.08 1.88 -11.57
C THR A 483 30.95 2.44 -12.70
N LYS A 484 31.20 3.75 -12.72
CA LYS A 484 31.82 4.44 -13.87
C LYS A 484 31.10 4.06 -15.17
N GLU A 485 31.79 3.75 -16.26
CA GLU A 485 31.17 3.32 -17.52
C GLU A 485 30.70 1.85 -17.53
N TRP A 486 30.54 1.19 -16.38
CA TRP A 486 30.14 -0.24 -16.34
C TRP A 486 28.79 -0.44 -15.66
N TYR A 487 27.86 -1.10 -16.34
CA TYR A 487 26.68 -1.63 -15.71
C TYR A 487 27.00 -2.96 -15.01
N ARG A 488 26.61 -3.08 -13.75
CA ARG A 488 26.45 -4.38 -13.11
C ARG A 488 25.16 -4.98 -13.62
N ILE A 489 25.24 -6.09 -14.33
CA ILE A 489 24.11 -6.71 -15.02
C ILE A 489 23.87 -8.14 -14.55
N LYS A 490 22.64 -8.62 -14.75
CA LYS A 490 22.25 -10.02 -14.63
C LYS A 490 21.70 -10.52 -15.96
N ILE A 491 22.26 -11.63 -16.44
CA ILE A 491 21.81 -12.35 -17.64
C ILE A 491 21.62 -13.82 -17.25
N GLY A 492 20.38 -14.32 -17.25
CA GLY A 492 20.07 -15.67 -16.77
C GLY A 492 20.48 -15.86 -15.30
N SER A 493 21.36 -16.83 -15.02
CA SER A 493 21.97 -17.07 -13.70
C SER A 493 23.26 -16.28 -13.47
N LEU A 494 23.87 -15.71 -14.51
CA LEU A 494 25.15 -15.00 -14.42
C LEU A 494 24.94 -13.56 -13.96
N THR A 495 25.79 -13.11 -13.04
CA THR A 495 25.84 -11.72 -12.56
C THR A 495 27.27 -11.21 -12.69
N GLY A 496 27.47 -10.11 -13.41
CA GLY A 496 28.78 -9.53 -13.68
C GLY A 496 28.68 -8.09 -14.18
N TYR A 497 29.74 -7.59 -14.82
CA TYR A 497 29.82 -6.21 -15.32
C TYR A 497 29.94 -6.19 -16.84
N MET A 498 29.22 -5.28 -17.49
CA MET A 498 29.29 -5.02 -18.93
C MET A 498 29.39 -3.51 -19.13
N HIS A 499 30.26 -3.08 -20.04
CA HIS A 499 30.45 -1.66 -20.31
C HIS A 499 29.17 -1.04 -20.88
N GLU A 500 28.89 0.22 -20.54
CA GLU A 500 27.60 0.85 -20.76
C GLU A 500 27.25 1.03 -22.24
N GLU A 501 28.27 1.20 -23.09
CA GLU A 501 28.11 1.26 -24.55
C GLU A 501 27.44 -0.01 -25.13
N TYR A 502 27.60 -1.14 -24.44
CA TYR A 502 27.07 -2.43 -24.90
C TYR A 502 25.67 -2.73 -24.36
N VAL A 503 25.02 -1.83 -23.61
CA VAL A 503 23.68 -2.06 -23.06
C VAL A 503 22.78 -0.86 -23.30
N THR A 504 21.75 -1.02 -24.12
CA THR A 504 20.66 -0.03 -24.25
C THR A 504 19.62 -0.29 -23.19
N VAL A 505 19.46 0.64 -22.25
CA VAL A 505 18.44 0.57 -21.19
C VAL A 505 17.05 0.91 -21.75
N LYS A 506 16.04 0.07 -21.48
CA LYS A 506 14.62 0.28 -21.86
C LYS A 506 13.83 0.77 -20.64
N GLU A 507 13.25 1.97 -20.72
CA GLU A 507 12.33 2.51 -19.71
C GLU A 507 11.04 3.03 -20.38
N GLU A 508 9.92 2.32 -20.22
CA GLU A 508 8.60 2.72 -20.74
C GLU A 508 7.98 3.89 -19.94
N LEU A 509 7.62 4.99 -20.61
CA LEU A 509 6.72 6.03 -20.09
C LEU A 509 5.83 6.61 -21.21
N ALA A 510 4.51 6.43 -21.12
CA ALA A 510 3.53 7.03 -22.03
C ALA A 510 3.23 8.51 -21.68
N TYR A 511 3.32 9.44 -22.65
CA TYR A 511 2.91 10.84 -22.51
C TYR A 511 1.92 11.29 -23.59
N LYS A 512 0.92 12.07 -23.16
CA LYS A 512 -0.15 12.65 -24.00
C LYS A 512 0.43 13.70 -24.95
N ASN A 513 0.04 13.65 -26.22
CA ASN A 513 0.56 14.38 -27.41
C ASN A 513 1.81 13.76 -28.08
N GLY A 514 2.30 12.60 -27.62
CA GLY A 514 3.41 11.90 -28.28
C GLY A 514 4.75 12.64 -28.22
N ILE A 515 4.92 13.58 -27.29
CA ILE A 515 6.18 14.33 -27.11
C ILE A 515 6.77 14.07 -25.72
N THR A 516 8.02 13.62 -25.67
CA THR A 516 8.79 13.29 -24.50
C THR A 516 9.69 14.47 -24.09
N PRO A 517 9.46 15.11 -22.94
CA PRO A 517 10.35 16.16 -22.45
C PRO A 517 11.63 15.58 -21.84
N ILE A 518 12.77 16.03 -22.34
CA ILE A 518 14.10 15.71 -21.83
C ILE A 518 14.75 17.00 -21.32
N THR A 519 15.15 16.99 -20.06
CA THR A 519 15.81 18.12 -19.39
C THR A 519 17.20 17.71 -18.94
N SER A 520 18.24 18.41 -19.37
CA SER A 520 19.64 18.06 -19.08
C SER A 520 19.97 16.58 -19.35
N GLY A 521 19.49 16.07 -20.48
CA GLY A 521 19.71 14.67 -20.89
C GLY A 521 18.92 13.62 -20.11
N ARG A 522 17.89 14.01 -19.33
CA ARG A 522 17.03 13.08 -18.60
C ARG A 522 15.55 13.33 -18.88
N ILE A 523 14.76 12.25 -19.03
CA ILE A 523 13.30 12.35 -19.10
C ILE A 523 12.79 12.96 -17.79
N GLN A 524 11.98 14.02 -17.87
CA GLN A 524 11.61 14.80 -16.69
C GLN A 524 10.14 15.26 -16.71
N TYR A 525 9.45 15.08 -15.58
CA TYR A 525 8.13 15.69 -15.37
C TYR A 525 8.27 17.19 -15.03
N LEU A 526 7.60 18.06 -15.80
CA LEU A 526 7.68 19.52 -15.68
C LEU A 526 6.51 20.15 -14.88
N GLY A 527 5.85 19.38 -14.01
CA GLY A 527 4.78 19.89 -13.13
C GLY A 527 3.41 20.04 -13.80
N SER A 528 3.32 20.01 -15.12
CA SER A 528 2.08 19.94 -15.91
C SER A 528 2.40 19.34 -17.29
N ALA A 529 1.38 18.93 -18.04
CA ALA A 529 1.60 18.39 -19.40
C ALA A 529 2.03 19.50 -20.38
N LEU A 530 2.86 19.15 -21.36
CA LEU A 530 3.13 20.00 -22.52
C LEU A 530 1.83 20.20 -23.32
N VAL A 531 1.65 21.39 -23.89
CA VAL A 531 0.51 21.69 -24.76
C VAL A 531 1.01 21.91 -26.18
N LYS A 532 0.50 21.14 -27.14
CA LYS A 532 0.78 21.38 -28.57
C LYS A 532 -0.39 22.14 -29.16
N GLU A 533 -0.14 23.35 -29.67
CA GLU A 533 -1.12 24.11 -30.45
C GLU A 533 -0.52 24.34 -31.84
N LYS A 534 -1.20 23.86 -32.89
CA LYS A 534 -0.69 23.89 -34.26
C LYS A 534 0.74 23.31 -34.30
N ASN A 535 1.72 24.10 -34.75
CA ASN A 535 3.13 23.73 -34.86
C ASN A 535 3.99 24.21 -33.68
N THR A 536 3.37 24.65 -32.57
CA THR A 536 4.09 25.18 -31.41
C THR A 536 3.87 24.30 -30.18
N ILE A 537 4.97 23.91 -29.54
CA ILE A 537 4.95 23.25 -28.24
C ILE A 537 5.10 24.30 -27.15
N TYR A 538 4.19 24.25 -26.18
CA TYR A 538 4.18 25.08 -24.99
C TYR A 538 4.61 24.27 -23.77
N VAL A 539 5.59 24.79 -23.06
CA VAL A 539 6.23 24.21 -21.88
C VAL A 539 5.72 24.90 -20.62
N PRO A 540 5.30 24.15 -19.57
CA PRO A 540 4.80 24.75 -18.34
C PRO A 540 5.93 25.41 -17.54
N LEU A 541 5.72 26.66 -17.14
CA LEU A 541 6.78 27.44 -16.48
C LEU A 541 7.05 26.99 -15.05
N VAL A 542 6.07 26.40 -14.35
CA VAL A 542 6.20 25.93 -12.95
C VAL A 542 7.27 24.86 -12.77
N GLY A 543 7.42 23.93 -13.73
CA GLY A 543 8.47 22.92 -13.68
C GLY A 543 9.84 23.48 -14.04
N LEU A 544 9.88 24.30 -15.08
CA LEU A 544 11.11 24.96 -15.53
C LEU A 544 11.68 25.90 -14.45
N SER A 545 10.82 26.64 -13.76
CA SER A 545 11.24 27.62 -12.75
C SER A 545 11.93 26.94 -11.57
N LYS A 546 11.40 25.81 -11.10
CA LYS A 546 12.07 25.00 -10.06
C LYS A 546 13.40 24.44 -10.55
N ARG A 547 13.46 23.93 -11.79
CA ARG A 547 14.65 23.25 -12.31
C ARG A 547 15.83 24.20 -12.55
N TYR A 548 15.55 25.34 -13.14
CA TYR A 548 16.57 26.30 -13.55
C TYR A 548 16.70 27.48 -12.58
N ALA A 549 16.18 27.31 -11.35
CA ALA A 549 16.16 28.30 -10.29
C ALA A 549 15.68 29.67 -10.81
N MET A 550 14.57 29.66 -11.57
CA MET A 550 13.98 30.87 -12.10
C MET A 550 12.96 31.42 -11.10
N THR A 551 13.02 32.71 -10.83
CA THR A 551 11.94 33.42 -10.13
C THR A 551 10.98 33.97 -11.16
N THR A 552 9.68 33.78 -10.95
CA THR A 552 8.64 34.18 -11.90
C THR A 552 7.60 35.04 -11.21
N LYS A 553 7.25 36.19 -11.78
CA LYS A 553 6.19 37.08 -11.31
C LYS A 553 5.29 37.46 -12.47
N VAL A 554 4.00 37.16 -12.34
CA VAL A 554 2.97 37.59 -13.28
C VAL A 554 2.31 38.85 -12.73
N SER A 555 2.19 39.90 -13.54
CA SER A 555 1.53 41.14 -13.17
C SER A 555 0.73 41.66 -14.38
N GLY A 556 -0.59 41.60 -14.26
CA GLY A 556 -1.50 41.92 -15.36
C GLY A 556 -1.20 41.08 -16.61
N SER A 557 -0.95 41.77 -17.72
CA SER A 557 -0.63 41.18 -19.02
C SER A 557 0.86 40.87 -19.23
N THR A 558 1.69 40.93 -18.19
CA THR A 558 3.14 40.70 -18.30
C THR A 558 3.63 39.60 -17.36
N ILE A 559 4.68 38.89 -17.79
CA ILE A 559 5.44 37.96 -16.97
C ILE A 559 6.91 38.37 -16.91
N SER A 560 7.43 38.46 -15.69
CA SER A 560 8.87 38.66 -15.43
C SER A 560 9.50 37.36 -14.93
N ILE A 561 10.61 36.96 -15.53
CA ILE A 561 11.39 35.77 -15.25
C ILE A 561 12.82 36.19 -14.99
N THR A 562 13.37 35.82 -13.83
CA THR A 562 14.77 36.04 -13.48
C THR A 562 15.46 34.70 -13.30
N SER A 563 16.59 34.48 -13.97
CA SER A 563 17.43 33.28 -13.81
C SER A 563 18.91 33.67 -13.84
N GLY A 564 19.60 33.58 -12.69
CA GLY A 564 20.95 34.12 -12.56
C GLY A 564 20.99 35.62 -12.85
N THR A 565 21.90 36.04 -13.74
CA THR A 565 22.02 37.45 -14.20
C THR A 565 21.02 37.83 -15.29
N ARG A 566 20.25 36.87 -15.83
CA ARG A 566 19.30 37.11 -16.92
C ARG A 566 17.94 37.52 -16.36
N LYS A 567 17.41 38.63 -16.86
CA LYS A 567 16.07 39.15 -16.56
C LYS A 567 15.27 39.30 -17.85
N VAL A 568 14.14 38.60 -17.92
CA VAL A 568 13.24 38.58 -19.07
C VAL A 568 11.87 39.07 -18.64
N THR A 569 11.33 40.08 -19.32
CA THR A 569 9.94 40.51 -19.14
C THR A 569 9.21 40.36 -20.45
N ALA A 570 8.20 39.48 -20.52
CA ALA A 570 7.45 39.18 -21.74
C ALA A 570 5.96 39.54 -21.59
N SER A 571 5.36 39.98 -22.68
CA SER A 571 3.91 40.22 -22.75
C SER A 571 3.15 38.89 -22.95
N LEU A 572 2.02 38.74 -22.26
CA LEU A 572 1.06 37.65 -22.44
C LEU A 572 0.04 37.94 -23.56
N VAL A 573 0.00 39.19 -24.03
CA VAL A 573 -1.00 39.69 -25.00
C VAL A 573 -0.37 40.18 -26.31
N SER A 574 0.94 40.26 -26.40
CA SER A 574 1.69 40.60 -27.62
C SER A 574 2.97 39.79 -27.69
N ASN A 575 3.58 39.68 -28.88
CA ASN A 575 4.84 38.96 -29.10
C ASN A 575 6.08 39.79 -28.67
N THR A 576 5.94 40.71 -27.73
CA THR A 576 7.05 41.60 -27.32
C THR A 576 7.62 41.18 -25.97
N ALA A 577 8.95 41.18 -25.85
CA ALA A 577 9.67 40.96 -24.61
C ALA A 577 10.86 41.91 -24.46
N THR A 578 11.35 42.06 -23.23
CA THR A 578 12.59 42.76 -22.91
C THR A 578 13.53 41.77 -22.23
N VAL A 579 14.72 41.57 -22.78
CA VAL A 579 15.76 40.67 -22.25
C VAL A 579 16.95 41.52 -21.83
N ASN A 580 17.27 41.54 -20.53
CA ASN A 580 18.33 42.38 -19.95
C ASN A 580 18.25 43.86 -20.37
N GLY A 581 17.03 44.41 -20.44
CA GLY A 581 16.79 45.80 -20.82
C GLY A 581 16.64 46.07 -22.32
N VAL A 582 16.96 45.10 -23.17
CA VAL A 582 16.85 45.24 -24.64
C VAL A 582 15.50 44.68 -25.13
N LYS A 583 14.76 45.48 -25.91
CA LYS A 583 13.49 45.04 -26.52
C LYS A 583 13.75 43.99 -27.60
N LYS A 584 12.91 42.95 -27.63
CA LYS A 584 12.95 41.84 -28.56
C LYS A 584 11.53 41.41 -28.96
N THR A 585 11.33 41.10 -30.23
CA THR A 585 10.11 40.45 -30.72
C THR A 585 10.29 38.94 -30.69
N LEU A 586 9.36 38.23 -30.06
CA LEU A 586 9.33 36.78 -29.94
C LEU A 586 8.60 36.13 -31.11
N SER A 587 8.97 34.90 -31.45
CA SER A 587 8.24 34.14 -32.49
C SER A 587 6.80 33.84 -32.08
N VAL A 588 6.60 33.51 -30.80
CA VAL A 588 5.28 33.23 -30.22
C VAL A 588 5.26 33.75 -28.78
N ARG A 589 4.16 34.39 -28.37
CA ARG A 589 3.98 34.88 -27.00
C ARG A 589 3.74 33.76 -25.98
N PRO A 590 4.17 33.93 -24.72
CA PRO A 590 3.67 33.13 -23.60
C PRO A 590 2.15 33.28 -23.42
N LYS A 591 1.51 32.27 -22.81
CA LYS A 591 0.06 32.25 -22.59
C LYS A 591 -0.30 31.70 -21.22
N THR A 592 -1.48 32.06 -20.74
CA THR A 592 -2.09 31.42 -19.58
C THR A 592 -3.09 30.37 -20.05
N ILE A 593 -2.87 29.11 -19.63
CA ILE A 593 -3.76 27.98 -19.91
C ILE A 593 -4.14 27.37 -18.56
N ASN A 594 -5.44 27.23 -18.28
CA ASN A 594 -5.94 26.69 -17.01
C ASN A 594 -5.31 27.34 -15.76
N LYS A 595 -5.21 28.67 -15.75
CA LYS A 595 -4.60 29.49 -14.67
C LYS A 595 -3.09 29.28 -14.46
N ALA A 596 -2.41 28.51 -15.31
CA ALA A 596 -0.96 28.34 -15.30
C ALA A 596 -0.32 29.02 -16.52
N VAL A 597 0.88 29.57 -16.35
CA VAL A 597 1.62 30.19 -17.46
C VAL A 597 2.47 29.15 -18.18
N TYR A 598 2.37 29.20 -19.50
CA TYR A 598 3.12 28.39 -20.44
C TYR A 598 3.95 29.30 -21.35
N VAL A 599 5.18 28.87 -21.64
CA VAL A 599 6.05 29.53 -22.61
C VAL A 599 6.24 28.62 -23.82
N PRO A 600 6.27 29.14 -25.06
CA PRO A 600 6.60 28.31 -26.21
C PRO A 600 8.05 27.80 -26.09
N ALA A 601 8.37 26.61 -26.62
CA ALA A 601 9.73 26.08 -26.54
C ALA A 601 10.76 27.06 -27.13
N SER A 602 10.40 27.74 -28.23
CA SER A 602 11.22 28.77 -28.88
C SER A 602 11.63 29.93 -27.97
N PHE A 603 10.77 30.26 -26.99
CA PHE A 603 11.03 31.28 -25.98
C PHE A 603 12.33 31.04 -25.23
N LEU A 604 12.69 29.78 -24.97
CA LEU A 604 13.88 29.43 -24.20
C LEU A 604 15.15 29.90 -24.92
N ASN A 605 15.29 29.55 -26.20
CA ASN A 605 16.42 29.99 -27.02
C ASN A 605 16.38 31.51 -27.24
N GLU A 606 15.22 32.06 -27.60
CA GLU A 606 15.07 33.48 -27.95
C GLU A 606 15.40 34.41 -26.78
N THR A 607 15.16 33.97 -25.54
CA THR A 607 15.44 34.77 -24.33
C THR A 607 16.74 34.37 -23.63
N GLY A 608 17.40 33.32 -24.11
CA GLY A 608 18.58 32.75 -23.49
C GLY A 608 18.32 32.17 -22.10
N LEU A 609 17.08 31.81 -21.75
CA LEU A 609 16.79 31.21 -20.44
C LEU A 609 17.24 29.74 -20.36
N ALA A 610 17.20 29.04 -21.49
CA ALA A 610 17.67 27.66 -21.66
C ALA A 610 17.86 27.41 -23.17
N SER A 611 18.70 26.46 -23.54
CA SER A 611 18.69 25.92 -24.90
C SER A 611 17.57 24.89 -25.06
N TYR A 612 17.00 24.78 -26.25
CA TYR A 612 16.07 23.70 -26.61
C TYR A 612 16.32 23.15 -28.00
N TYR A 613 15.96 21.89 -28.19
CA TYR A 613 15.96 21.17 -29.45
C TYR A 613 14.74 20.23 -29.51
N GLU A 614 14.07 20.14 -30.66
CA GLU A 614 12.93 19.24 -30.85
C GLU A 614 13.26 18.22 -31.95
N GLU A 615 13.23 16.94 -31.60
CA GLU A 615 13.36 15.83 -32.54
C GLU A 615 11.98 15.36 -32.97
N LYS A 616 11.54 15.87 -34.12
CA LYS A 616 10.16 15.67 -34.59
C LYS A 616 9.84 14.20 -34.92
N ALA A 617 10.82 13.44 -35.41
CA ALA A 617 10.65 12.04 -35.78
C ALA A 617 10.37 11.16 -34.54
N GLU A 618 11.11 11.39 -33.47
CA GLU A 618 11.02 10.62 -32.21
C GLU A 618 10.01 11.22 -31.21
N GLY A 619 9.48 12.41 -31.51
CA GLY A 619 8.61 13.13 -30.61
C GLY A 619 9.34 13.47 -29.31
N VAL A 620 10.51 14.12 -29.38
CA VAL A 620 11.29 14.45 -28.19
C VAL A 620 11.57 15.95 -28.13
N LEU A 621 11.42 16.54 -26.95
CA LEU A 621 11.78 17.93 -26.69
C LEU A 621 12.91 17.99 -25.67
N TRP A 622 14.10 18.32 -26.12
CA TRP A 622 15.28 18.56 -25.31
C TRP A 622 15.31 20.00 -24.80
N ILE A 623 15.61 20.16 -23.51
CA ILE A 623 15.78 21.45 -22.85
C ILE A 623 17.05 21.36 -22.00
N ASN A 624 18.02 22.23 -22.25
CA ASN A 624 19.30 22.23 -21.54
C ASN A 624 19.63 23.63 -21.02
N ARG A 625 20.41 23.73 -19.94
CA ARG A 625 20.87 25.04 -19.43
C ARG A 625 22.28 25.31 -19.90
#